data_AF-A0A7S0EJI2-F1
#
_entry.id   AF-A0A7S0EJI2-F1
#
_cell.length_a   1.000
_cell.length_b   1.000
_cell.length_c   1.000
_cell.angle_alpha   90.00
_cell.angle_beta   90.00
_cell.angle_gamma   90.00
#
_symmetry.space_group_name_H-M   'P 1'
#
loop_
_entity.id
_entity.type
_entity.pdbx_description
1 polymer ?
#
loop_
_entity_poly.entity_id
_entity_poly.type
_entity_poly.pdbx_seq_one_letter_code
_entity_poly.pdbx_strand_id
1 'polypeptide(L)'
;AQITVSTRSGENCIVIVPGANLCLEPEDVRKASEAISNCSVLLCQNEISPLTTYAAMKIARESKTPPLVILNAAPAPRVGAKWREGEWEDVRAMLGMCDILCVN
;
A
#
# COMPACT_ATOMS: atom_id res chain seq x y z
N ALA A 1 -4.25 -3.48 -16.78
CA ALA A 1 -3.10 -4.39 -16.81
C ALA A 1 -3.09 -5.15 -18.12
N GLN A 2 -1.92 -5.49 -18.66
CA GLN A 2 -1.78 -6.43 -19.77
C GLN A 2 -1.21 -7.75 -19.23
N ILE A 3 -1.86 -8.87 -19.56
CA ILE A 3 -1.48 -10.20 -19.09
C ILE A 3 -1.20 -11.08 -20.30
N THR A 4 -0.04 -11.71 -20.33
CA THR A 4 0.32 -12.74 -21.32
C THR A 4 0.71 -14.01 -20.59
N VAL A 5 0.49 -15.17 -21.22
CA VAL A 5 0.83 -16.47 -20.63
C VAL A 5 1.88 -17.13 -21.50
N SER A 6 2.98 -17.56 -20.88
CA SER A 6 4.04 -18.31 -21.55
C SER A 6 3.50 -19.65 -22.02
N THR A 7 3.52 -19.90 -23.32
CA THR A 7 3.09 -21.19 -23.91
C THR A 7 4.01 -22.34 -23.52
N ARG A 8 5.23 -22.04 -23.04
CA ARG A 8 6.22 -23.04 -22.62
C ARG A 8 6.17 -23.36 -21.12
N SER A 9 6.07 -22.33 -20.27
CA SER A 9 6.12 -22.51 -18.79
C SER A 9 4.75 -22.44 -18.12
N GLY A 10 3.72 -21.89 -18.78
CA GLY A 10 2.43 -21.61 -18.16
C GLY A 10 2.44 -20.41 -17.22
N GLU A 11 3.56 -19.70 -17.10
CA GLU A 11 3.68 -18.52 -16.22
C GLU A 11 2.99 -17.29 -16.82
N ASN A 12 2.36 -16.50 -15.95
CA ASN A 12 1.81 -15.21 -16.30
C ASN A 12 2.92 -14.15 -16.33
N CYS A 13 3.01 -13.40 -17.42
CA CYS A 13 3.75 -12.15 -17.50
C CYS A 13 2.75 -10.99 -17.49
N ILE A 14 2.81 -10.16 -16.45
CA ILE A 14 1.86 -9.09 -16.18
C ILE A 14 2.59 -7.75 -16.25
N VAL A 15 2.12 -6.85 -17.12
CA VAL A 15 2.58 -5.46 -17.19
C VAL A 15 1.51 -4.57 -16.56
N ILE A 16 1.90 -3.89 -15.49
CA ILE A 16 1.07 -2.92 -14.78
C ILE A 16 1.44 -1.51 -15.25
N VAL A 17 0.46 -0.78 -15.76
CA VAL A 17 0.53 0.66 -15.93
C VAL A 17 -0.36 1.26 -14.84
N PRO A 18 0.21 1.88 -13.78
CA PRO A 18 -0.55 2.22 -12.58
C PRO A 18 -1.63 3.27 -12.79
N GLY A 19 -1.42 4.22 -13.71
CA GLY A 19 -2.41 5.26 -14.03
C GLY A 19 -2.89 6.01 -12.77
N ALA A 20 -4.21 6.12 -12.63
CA ALA A 20 -4.86 6.86 -11.54
C ALA A 20 -4.51 6.36 -10.13
N ASN A 21 -4.05 5.10 -9.97
CA ASN A 21 -3.64 4.59 -8.65
C ASN A 21 -2.49 5.40 -8.06
N LEU A 22 -1.55 5.86 -8.89
CA LEU A 22 -0.45 6.74 -8.46
C LEU A 22 -0.86 8.22 -8.38
N CYS A 23 -2.08 8.56 -8.79
CA CYS A 23 -2.65 9.91 -8.61
C CYS A 23 -3.41 10.05 -7.28
N LEU A 24 -3.55 8.98 -6.50
CA LEU A 24 -4.18 9.06 -5.18
C LEU A 24 -3.26 9.76 -4.19
N GLU A 25 -3.72 10.88 -3.63
CA GLU A 25 -2.92 11.72 -2.74
C GLU A 25 -3.38 11.58 -1.28
N PRO A 26 -2.52 11.95 -0.29
CA PRO A 26 -2.90 11.96 1.12
C PRO A 26 -4.16 12.79 1.43
N GLU A 27 -4.48 13.79 0.60
CA GLU A 27 -5.70 14.59 0.73
C GLU A 27 -6.97 13.78 0.45
N ASP A 28 -6.93 12.86 -0.52
CA ASP A 28 -8.06 11.99 -0.83
C ASP A 28 -8.38 11.05 0.35
N VAL A 29 -7.33 10.57 1.02
CA VAL A 29 -7.45 9.75 2.23
C VAL A 29 -8.00 10.57 3.40
N ARG A 30 -7.57 11.83 3.57
CA ARG A 30 -8.12 12.73 4.61
C ARG A 30 -9.61 12.98 4.42
N LYS A 31 -10.06 13.16 3.18
CA LYS A 31 -11.50 13.27 2.86
C LYS A 31 -12.27 11.99 3.22
N ALA A 32 -11.62 10.83 3.21
CA ALA A 32 -12.17 9.54 3.62
C ALA A 32 -11.93 9.19 5.11
N SER A 33 -11.47 10.15 5.93
CA SER A 33 -11.06 9.89 7.32
C SER A 33 -12.15 9.24 8.17
N GLU A 34 -13.41 9.67 8.03
CA GLU A 34 -14.53 9.09 8.78
C GLU A 34 -14.71 7.60 8.47
N ALA A 35 -14.61 7.20 7.20
CA ALA A 35 -14.72 5.81 6.80
C ALA A 35 -13.55 4.98 7.34
N ILE A 36 -12.33 5.53 7.30
CA ILE A 36 -11.12 4.88 7.80
C ILE A 36 -11.18 4.71 9.33
N SER A 37 -11.61 5.74 10.06
CA SER A 37 -11.68 5.71 11.53
C SER A 37 -12.79 4.80 12.08
N ASN A 38 -13.80 4.48 11.27
CA ASN A 38 -14.92 3.62 11.68
C ASN A 38 -14.87 2.20 11.10
N CYS A 39 -13.90 1.89 10.25
CA CYS A 39 -13.76 0.54 9.69
C CYS A 39 -13.34 -0.48 10.78
N SER A 40 -13.57 -1.76 10.53
CA SER A 40 -13.04 -2.83 11.38
C SER A 40 -11.67 -3.33 10.92
N VAL A 41 -11.39 -3.22 9.62
CA VAL A 41 -10.15 -3.65 8.98
C VAL A 41 -9.74 -2.62 7.93
N LEU A 42 -8.50 -2.16 8.00
CA LEU A 42 -7.85 -1.40 6.95
C LEU A 42 -6.86 -2.32 6.22
N LEU A 43 -7.10 -2.58 4.94
CA LEU A 43 -6.19 -3.36 4.09
C LEU A 43 -5.47 -2.44 3.10
N CYS A 44 -4.15 -2.46 3.12
CA CYS A 44 -3.29 -1.68 2.23
C CYS A 44 -2.41 -2.58 1.35
N GLN A 45 -2.00 -2.07 0.18
CA GLN A 45 -1.06 -2.70 -0.74
C GLN A 45 -0.05 -1.67 -1.26
N ASN A 46 1.01 -2.13 -1.95
CA ASN A 46 2.06 -1.27 -2.52
C ASN A 46 1.77 -0.82 -3.97
N GLU A 47 0.50 -0.57 -4.33
CA GLU A 47 0.08 -0.15 -5.67
C GLU A 47 -0.27 1.34 -5.80
N ILE A 48 -0.21 2.06 -4.70
CA ILE A 48 -0.39 3.52 -4.62
C ILE A 48 0.85 4.18 -4.03
N SER A 49 0.88 5.52 -3.95
CA SER A 49 1.97 6.24 -3.30
C SER A 49 2.15 5.79 -1.83
N PRO A 50 3.38 5.48 -1.37
CA PRO A 50 3.65 5.11 0.01
C PRO A 50 3.23 6.18 1.03
N LEU A 51 3.35 7.46 0.66
CA LEU A 51 2.89 8.58 1.48
C LEU A 51 1.37 8.54 1.71
N THR A 52 0.61 8.13 0.69
CA THR A 52 -0.85 8.01 0.75
C THR A 52 -1.25 6.83 1.63
N THR A 53 -0.59 5.68 1.48
CA THR A 53 -0.77 4.53 2.39
C THR A 53 -0.45 4.90 3.83
N TYR A 54 0.69 5.56 4.05
CA TYR A 54 1.11 6.03 5.38
C TYR A 54 0.05 6.95 6.01
N ALA A 55 -0.49 7.91 5.26
CA ALA A 55 -1.55 8.80 5.75
C ALA A 55 -2.81 8.02 6.17
N ALA A 56 -3.21 6.98 5.43
CA ALA A 56 -4.37 6.15 5.76
C ALA A 56 -4.14 5.36 7.05
N MET A 57 -2.97 4.72 7.17
CA MET A 57 -2.59 3.97 8.37
C MET A 57 -2.51 4.88 9.60
N LYS A 58 -1.99 6.11 9.44
CA LYS A 58 -1.95 7.10 10.51
C LYS A 58 -3.35 7.47 11.01
N ILE A 59 -4.28 7.78 10.11
CA ILE A 59 -5.69 8.07 10.48
C ILE A 59 -6.33 6.88 11.20
N ALA A 60 -6.09 5.66 10.72
CA ALA A 60 -6.58 4.45 11.39
C ALA A 60 -6.04 4.32 12.82
N ARG A 61 -4.74 4.58 13.03
CA ARG A 61 -4.10 4.48 14.36
C ARG A 61 -4.47 5.62 15.31
N GLU A 62 -4.81 6.79 14.78
CA GLU A 62 -5.28 7.94 15.58
C GLU A 62 -6.78 7.86 15.93
N SER A 63 -7.52 6.89 15.40
CA SER A 63 -8.93 6.70 15.69
C SER A 63 -9.17 6.24 17.14
N LYS A 64 -10.37 6.54 17.67
CA LYS A 64 -10.76 6.15 19.04
C LYS A 64 -10.79 4.64 19.26
N THR A 65 -11.06 3.88 18.20
CA THR A 65 -11.09 2.42 18.20
C THR A 65 -10.32 1.95 16.97
N PRO A 66 -8.98 1.82 17.08
CA PRO A 66 -8.14 1.46 15.94
C PRO A 66 -8.59 0.15 15.27
N PRO A 67 -8.75 0.11 13.93
CA PRO A 67 -9.06 -1.11 13.21
C PRO A 67 -7.85 -2.05 13.16
N LEU A 68 -8.09 -3.29 12.74
CA LEU A 68 -7.02 -4.21 12.33
C LEU A 68 -6.37 -3.67 11.04
N VAL A 69 -5.07 -3.40 11.07
CA VAL A 69 -4.32 -2.88 9.92
C VAL A 69 -3.52 -3.99 9.27
N ILE A 70 -3.84 -4.32 8.02
CA ILE A 70 -3.18 -5.33 7.21
C ILE A 70 -2.41 -4.65 6.09
N LEU A 71 -1.10 -4.88 6.03
CA LEU A 71 -0.26 -4.46 4.91
C LEU A 71 0.10 -5.67 4.07
N ASN A 72 -0.44 -5.74 2.85
CA ASN A 72 0.05 -6.65 1.83
C ASN A 72 1.26 -6.00 1.14
N ALA A 73 2.45 -6.51 1.41
CA ALA A 73 3.71 -5.98 0.88
C ALA A 73 3.97 -6.38 -0.59
N ALA A 74 2.91 -6.46 -1.40
CA ALA A 74 2.94 -6.72 -2.82
C ALA A 74 2.52 -5.45 -3.61
N PRO A 75 3.26 -5.08 -4.67
CA PRO A 75 4.59 -5.57 -5.02
C PRO A 75 5.64 -5.29 -3.93
N ALA A 76 6.74 -6.05 -3.95
CA ALA A 76 7.83 -5.87 -2.99
C ALA A 76 8.30 -4.40 -2.98
N PRO A 77 8.44 -3.77 -1.80
CA PRO A 77 8.81 -2.37 -1.71
C PRO A 77 10.20 -2.13 -2.30
N ARG A 78 10.37 -0.98 -2.97
CA ARG A 78 11.62 -0.61 -3.65
C ARG A 78 12.57 0.08 -2.66
N VAL A 79 13.14 -0.70 -1.74
CA VAL A 79 14.03 -0.21 -0.68
C VAL A 79 15.49 -0.66 -0.89
N GLY A 80 16.46 0.19 -0.54
CA GLY A 80 17.90 -0.11 -0.58
C GLY A 80 18.69 0.65 -1.65
N ALA A 81 20.01 0.43 -1.70
CA ALA A 81 20.99 1.23 -2.47
C ALA A 81 20.76 1.32 -4.01
N LYS A 82 19.83 0.53 -4.55
CA LYS A 82 19.48 0.51 -5.98
C LYS A 82 18.23 1.34 -6.33
N TRP A 83 17.56 1.91 -5.33
CA TRP A 83 16.28 2.60 -5.50
C TRP A 83 16.36 4.05 -5.03
N ARG A 84 15.45 4.89 -5.54
CA ARG A 84 15.45 6.32 -5.25
C ARG A 84 15.27 6.56 -3.75
N GLU A 85 16.18 7.35 -3.18
CA GLU A 85 16.03 7.93 -1.85
C GLU A 85 14.71 8.74 -1.80
N GLY A 86 13.97 8.67 -0.69
CA GLY A 86 12.66 9.34 -0.57
C GLY A 86 11.42 8.48 -0.82
N GLU A 87 11.43 7.56 -1.79
CA GLU A 87 10.17 6.92 -2.24
C GLU A 87 9.51 6.02 -1.17
N TRP A 88 10.29 5.49 -0.22
CA TRP A 88 9.82 4.54 0.80
C TRP A 88 10.38 4.88 2.20
N GLU A 89 10.67 6.16 2.47
CA GLU A 89 11.20 6.59 3.78
C GLU A 89 10.30 6.16 4.94
N ASP A 90 8.99 6.25 4.74
CA ASP A 90 8.00 5.91 5.76
C ASP A 90 7.74 4.41 5.91
N VAL A 91 8.39 3.53 5.14
CA VAL A 91 8.11 2.08 5.16
C VAL A 91 8.31 1.49 6.56
N ARG A 92 9.31 1.94 7.31
CA ARG A 92 9.54 1.50 8.69
C ARG A 92 8.41 1.93 9.61
N ALA A 93 7.90 3.14 9.43
CA ALA A 93 6.78 3.64 10.20
C ALA A 93 5.49 2.89 9.85
N MET A 94 5.25 2.62 8.55
CA MET A 94 4.13 1.79 8.10
C MET A 94 4.20 0.37 8.70
N LEU A 95 5.37 -0.27 8.69
CA LEU A 95 5.56 -1.57 9.33
C LEU A 95 5.29 -1.55 10.84
N GLY A 96 5.66 -0.47 11.53
CA GLY A 96 5.32 -0.27 12.94
C GLY A 96 3.82 -0.02 13.18
N MET A 97 3.07 0.33 12.15
CA MET A 97 1.63 0.57 12.20
C MET A 97 0.79 -0.59 11.67
N CYS A 98 1.34 -1.68 11.13
CA CYS A 98 0.55 -2.83 10.71
C CYS A 98 0.45 -3.90 11.81
N ASP A 99 -0.73 -4.50 11.97
CA ASP A 99 -0.94 -5.66 12.84
C ASP A 99 -0.57 -6.97 12.12
N ILE A 100 -0.84 -7.03 10.81
CA ILE A 100 -0.55 -8.18 9.96
C ILE A 100 0.23 -7.68 8.74
N LEU A 101 1.38 -8.28 8.50
CA LEU A 101 2.16 -8.12 7.28
C LEU A 101 1.97 -9.37 6.42
N CYS A 102 1.31 -9.22 5.26
CA CYS A 102 1.22 -10.28 4.27
C CYS A 102 2.39 -10.15 3.30
N VAL A 103 3.24 -11.18 3.28
CA VAL A 103 4.31 -11.37 2.29
C VAL A 103 4.04 -12.62 1.48
N ASN A 104 4.74 -12.76 0.35
CA ASN A 104 4.68 -13.92 -0.54
C ASN A 104 5.67 -15.02 -0.13
#